data_AF-A0A7J4IFC8-F1
#
_entry.id   AF-A0A7J4IFC8-F1
#
_cell.length_a   1.000
_cell.length_b   1.000
_cell.length_c   1.000
_cell.angle_alpha   90.00
_cell.angle_beta   90.00
_cell.angle_gamma   90.00
#
_symmetry.space_group_name_H-M   'P 1'
#
loop_
_entity.id
_entity.type
_entity.pdbx_description
1 polymer ?
#
loop_
_entity_poly.entity_id
_entity_poly.type
_entity_poly.pdbx_seq_one_letter_code
_entity_poly.pdbx_strand_id
1 'polypeptide(L)' 'ASLTLETESGTYIKEFVSGDDNKTQPNLSDLIGIPCKVKELDVIDVKGE' A
#
# COMPACT_ATOMS: atom_id res chain seq x y z
N ALA A 1 8.95 -10.34 0.64
CA ALA A 1 8.87 -9.58 1.91
C ALA A 1 7.41 -9.43 2.30
N SER A 2 7.11 -9.26 3.58
CA SER A 2 5.79 -8.95 4.11
C SER A 2 5.80 -7.55 4.72
N LEU A 3 4.71 -6.80 4.57
CA LEU A 3 4.53 -5.46 5.11
C LEU A 3 3.20 -5.41 5.87
N THR A 4 3.23 -4.88 7.09
CA THR A 4 2.04 -4.61 7.89
C THR A 4 1.97 -3.11 8.10
N LEU A 5 0.79 -2.53 7.85
CA LEU A 5 0.54 -1.09 7.95
C LEU A 5 -0.85 -0.84 8.54
N GLU A 6 -0.97 0.27 9.26
CA GLU A 6 -2.24 0.86 9.67
C GLU A 6 -2.48 2.10 8.82
N THR A 7 -3.70 2.27 8.32
CA THR A 7 -4.03 3.35 7.38
C THR A 7 -5.37 3.98 7.72
N GLU A 8 -5.58 5.20 7.25
CA GLU A 8 -6.91 5.82 7.29
C GLU A 8 -7.90 5.10 6.36
N SER A 9 -9.19 5.24 6.67
CA SER A 9 -10.29 4.70 5.88
C SER A 9 -10.22 5.17 4.42
N GLY A 10 -10.42 4.24 3.48
CA GLY A 10 -10.38 4.53 2.05
C GLY A 10 -8.99 4.53 1.41
N THR A 11 -7.94 4.17 2.16
CA THR A 11 -6.59 4.02 1.58
C THR A 11 -6.53 2.81 0.64
N TYR A 12 -6.08 3.03 -0.59
CA TYR A 12 -5.91 1.98 -1.60
C TYR A 12 -4.52 1.33 -1.49
N ILE A 13 -4.43 0.22 -0.75
CA ILE A 13 -3.14 -0.42 -0.42
C ILE A 13 -2.35 -0.84 -1.68
N LYS A 14 -3.04 -1.32 -2.73
CA LYS A 14 -2.37 -1.75 -3.96
C LYS A 14 -1.69 -0.58 -4.68
N GLU A 15 -2.32 0.58 -4.66
CA GLU A 15 -1.84 1.81 -5.31
C GLU A 15 -0.72 2.45 -4.48
N PHE A 16 -0.83 2.43 -3.16
CA PHE A 16 0.28 2.81 -2.28
C PHE A 16 1.53 1.95 -2.51
N VAL A 17 1.37 0.65 -2.79
CA VAL A 17 2.52 -0.23 -3.06
C VAL A 17 3.08 0.00 -4.46
N SER A 18 2.24 0.08 -5.50
CA SER A 18 2.69 0.15 -6.91
C SER A 18 2.96 1.55 -7.44
N GLY A 19 2.42 2.59 -6.80
CA GLY A 19 2.43 3.97 -7.28
C GLY A 19 1.35 4.31 -8.32
N ASP A 20 0.56 3.33 -8.77
CA ASP A 20 -0.47 3.46 -9.82
C ASP A 20 -0.02 4.33 -11.01
N ASP A 21 1.10 3.95 -11.63
CA ASP A 21 1.72 4.69 -12.74
C ASP A 21 2.03 6.17 -12.38
N ASN A 22 2.56 6.40 -11.18
CA ASN A 22 2.91 7.71 -10.57
C ASN A 22 1.72 8.58 -10.15
N LYS A 23 0.49 8.08 -10.18
CA LYS A 23 -0.70 8.81 -9.70
C LYS A 23 -0.78 8.86 -8.17
N THR A 24 -0.18 7.89 -7.49
CA THR A 24 -0.17 7.81 -6.03
C THR A 24 1.21 8.16 -5.49
N GLN A 25 1.31 9.24 -4.72
CA GLN A 25 2.55 9.72 -4.11
C GLN A 25 2.33 10.22 -2.68
N PRO A 26 3.21 9.86 -1.72
CA PRO A 26 4.31 8.91 -1.87
C PRO A 26 3.79 7.46 -2.07
N ASN A 27 4.62 6.60 -2.68
CA ASN A 27 4.36 5.17 -2.81
C ASN A 27 5.60 4.35 -2.45
N LEU A 28 5.39 3.09 -2.07
CA LEU A 28 6.46 2.21 -1.58
C LEU A 28 7.51 1.92 -2.67
N SER A 29 7.08 1.68 -3.91
CA SER A 29 7.98 1.35 -5.02
C SER A 29 9.04 2.44 -5.24
N ASP A 30 8.60 3.70 -5.26
CA ASP A 30 9.48 4.85 -5.45
C ASP A 30 10.34 5.09 -4.21
N LEU A 31 9.77 4.95 -3.01
CA LEU A 31 10.50 5.13 -1.74
C LEU A 31 11.69 4.17 -1.60
N ILE A 32 11.58 2.95 -2.12
CA ILE A 32 12.66 1.95 -2.06
C ILE A 32 13.44 1.81 -3.38
N GLY A 33 13.03 2.50 -4.44
CA GLY A 33 13.63 2.43 -5.77
C GLY A 33 13.48 1.08 -6.47
N ILE A 34 12.46 0.28 -6.12
CA ILE A 34 12.22 -1.05 -6.69
C ILE A 34 10.74 -1.17 -7.07
N PRO A 35 10.41 -1.55 -8.32
CA PRO A 35 9.02 -1.79 -8.72
C PRO A 35 8.37 -2.89 -7.86
N CYS A 36 7.28 -2.55 -7.18
CA CYS A 36 6.55 -3.46 -6.31
C CYS A 36 5.13 -3.71 -6.82
N LYS A 37 4.63 -4.93 -6.56
CA LYS A 37 3.23 -5.30 -6.75
C LYS A 37 2.77 -6.13 -5.56
N VAL A 38 1.52 -5.92 -5.16
CA VAL A 38 0.88 -6.72 -4.12
C VAL A 38 0.57 -8.11 -4.68
N LYS A 39 1.19 -9.15 -4.08
CA LYS A 39 0.90 -10.55 -4.41
C LYS A 39 -0.32 -11.07 -3.64
N GLU A 40 -0.46 -10.66 -2.39
CA GLU A 40 -1.50 -11.07 -1.44
C GLU A 40 -1.78 -9.91 -0.49
N LEU A 41 -3.04 -9.75 -0.08
CA LEU A 41 -3.49 -8.66 0.78
C LEU A 41 -4.60 -9.16 1.70
N ASP A 42 -4.35 -9.08 2.99
CA ASP A 42 -5.29 -9.44 4.04
C ASP A 42 -5.56 -8.23 4.94
N VAL A 43 -6.82 -8.05 5.34
CA VAL A 43 -7.21 -7.10 6.38
C VAL A 43 -7.14 -7.82 7.71
N ILE A 44 -6.22 -7.39 8.57
CA ILE A 44 -5.98 -8.02 9.88
C ILE A 44 -6.84 -7.45 11.01
N ASP A 45 -7.24 -6.18 10.89
CA ASP A 45 -8.03 -5.46 11.89
C ASP A 45 -8.77 -4.29 11.23
N VAL A 46 -9.94 -3.94 11.75
CA VAL A 46 -10.73 -2.77 11.34
C VAL A 46 -11.09 -2.00 12.60
N LYS A 47 -10.48 -0.83 12.78
CA LYS A 47 -10.68 0.02 13.95
C LYS A 47 -11.71 1.11 13.63
N GLY A 48 -12.75 1.21 14.47
CA GLY A 48 -13.72 2.30 14.45
C GLY A 48 -15.18 1.85 14.38
N GLU A 49 -15.99 2.45 15.27
CA GLU A 49 -17.36 2.94 15.01
C GLU A 49 -17.28 4.41 14.61
#